data_AF-A0A6C0J1H5-F1
#
_entry.id   AF-A0A6C0J1H5-F1
#
_cell.length_a   1.000
_cell.length_b   1.000
_cell.length_c   1.000
_cell.angle_alpha   90.00
_cell.angle_beta   90.00
_cell.angle_gamma   90.00
#
_symmetry.space_group_name_H-M   'P 1'
#
loop_
_entity.id
_entity.type
_entity.pdbx_description
1 polymer ?
#
loop_
_entity_poly.entity_id
_entity_poly.type
_entity_poly.pdbx_seq_one_letter_code
_entity_poly.pdbx_strand_id
1 'polypeptide(L)'
;MNYYDKIVNFKQYINNESLKKICNFCITNFGIYIVWVGIHYIAAHLYVYWCVPATLVGIFMSPFIVPASHCYALRWAVYHGGNSINSMWTTIGVWLLARTLPLKTV
;
A
#
# COMPACT_ATOMS: atom_id res chain seq x y z
N MET A 1 2.66 3.34 -45.44
CA MET A 1 3.43 3.77 -44.25
C MET A 1 3.78 2.53 -43.46
N ASN A 2 5.07 2.21 -43.33
CA ASN A 2 5.55 0.87 -42.97
C ASN A 2 5.47 0.65 -41.45
N TYR A 3 5.14 -0.55 -41.00
CA TYR A 3 4.98 -0.90 -39.58
C TYR A 3 6.25 -0.60 -38.75
N TYR A 4 7.41 -0.72 -39.38
CA TYR A 4 8.72 -0.38 -38.81
C TYR A 4 8.88 1.09 -38.42
N ASP A 5 8.37 2.04 -39.21
CA ASP A 5 8.50 3.48 -38.92
C ASP A 5 7.72 3.89 -37.66
N LYS A 6 6.64 3.16 -37.34
CA LYS A 6 5.83 3.38 -36.14
C LYS A 6 6.56 2.95 -34.87
N ILE A 7 7.35 1.88 -34.95
CA ILE A 7 8.14 1.33 -33.81
C ILE A 7 9.35 2.22 -33.53
N VAL A 8 10.04 2.69 -34.57
CA VAL A 8 11.22 3.58 -34.42
C VAL A 8 10.82 4.92 -33.79
N ASN A 9 9.71 5.51 -34.24
CA ASN A 9 9.16 6.73 -33.63
C ASN A 9 8.66 6.52 -32.18
N PHE A 10 8.11 5.34 -31.86
CA PHE A 10 7.66 5.02 -30.50
C PHE A 10 8.83 4.94 -29.52
N LYS A 11 9.97 4.38 -29.93
CA LYS A 11 11.19 4.33 -29.11
C LYS A 11 11.78 5.72 -28.85
N GLN A 12 11.61 6.65 -29.79
CA GLN A 12 11.99 8.06 -29.63
C GLN A 12 11.05 8.84 -28.68
N TYR A 13 9.79 8.42 -28.56
CA TYR A 13 8.82 8.99 -27.60
C TYR A 13 9.09 8.53 -26.15
N ILE A 14 9.66 7.33 -25.96
CA ILE A 14 10.16 6.85 -24.66
C ILE A 14 11.61 7.36 -24.47
N ASN A 15 11.75 8.64 -24.18
CA ASN A 15 13.02 9.21 -23.72
C ASN A 15 13.24 8.87 -22.23
N ASN A 16 14.48 8.61 -21.82
CA ASN A 16 14.89 8.40 -20.42
C ASN A 16 14.46 9.56 -19.50
N GLU A 17 14.37 10.78 -20.04
CA GLU A 17 13.82 11.98 -19.38
C GLU A 17 12.34 11.82 -19.00
N SER A 18 11.51 11.41 -19.96
CA SER A 18 10.07 11.18 -19.76
C SER A 18 9.83 10.01 -18.80
N LEU A 19 10.64 8.95 -18.91
CA LEU A 19 10.58 7.79 -18.03
C LEU A 19 10.92 8.19 -16.57
N LYS A 20 11.98 8.97 -16.37
CA LYS A 20 12.33 9.51 -15.04
C LYS A 20 11.20 10.34 -14.44
N LYS A 21 10.55 11.20 -15.24
CA LYS A 21 9.41 12.00 -14.75
C LYS A 21 8.24 11.13 -14.31
N ILE A 22 7.88 10.12 -15.11
CA ILE A 22 6.80 9.19 -14.78
C ILE A 22 7.14 8.36 -13.53
N CYS A 23 8.35 7.79 -13.45
CA CYS A 23 8.79 7.07 -12.26
C CYS A 23 8.78 7.96 -11.02
N ASN A 24 9.27 9.20 -11.12
CA ASN A 24 9.29 10.11 -9.99
C ASN A 24 7.87 10.47 -9.54
N PHE A 25 6.95 10.69 -10.49
CA PHE A 25 5.53 10.86 -10.19
C PHE A 25 4.93 9.64 -9.49
N CYS A 26 5.16 8.43 -10.00
CA CYS A 26 4.66 7.19 -9.41
C CYS A 26 5.22 6.94 -8.00
N ILE A 27 6.52 7.13 -7.79
CA ILE A 27 7.17 6.95 -6.49
C ILE A 27 6.66 7.99 -5.50
N THR A 28 6.52 9.25 -5.92
CA THR A 28 6.06 10.32 -5.02
C THR A 28 4.62 10.11 -4.56
N ASN A 29 3.74 9.63 -5.44
CA ASN A 29 2.32 9.47 -5.12
C ASN A 29 1.97 8.10 -4.52
N PHE A 30 2.58 7.02 -5.01
CA PHE A 30 2.25 5.65 -4.60
C PHE A 30 3.34 4.97 -3.77
N GLY A 31 4.52 5.56 -3.63
CA GLY A 31 5.63 4.97 -2.87
C GLY A 31 5.26 4.73 -1.41
N ILE A 32 4.62 5.71 -0.77
CA ILE A 32 4.17 5.58 0.63
C ILE A 32 3.10 4.49 0.80
N TYR A 33 2.26 4.28 -0.22
CA TYR A 33 1.26 3.21 -0.21
C TYR A 33 1.92 1.82 -0.26
N ILE A 34 2.87 1.62 -1.17
CA ILE A 34 3.61 0.35 -1.29
C ILE A 34 4.33 0.02 0.02
N VAL A 35 4.92 1.03 0.66
CA VAL A 35 5.58 0.88 1.97
C VAL A 35 4.58 0.44 3.04
N TRP A 36 3.43 1.10 3.17
CA TRP A 36 2.42 0.72 4.16
C TRP A 36 1.84 -0.68 3.93
N VAL A 37 1.60 -1.06 2.67
CA VAL A 37 1.16 -2.41 2.32
C VAL A 37 2.22 -3.45 2.71
N GLY A 38 3.49 -3.18 2.41
CA GLY A 38 4.60 -4.05 2.79
C GLY A 38 4.73 -4.21 4.30
N ILE A 39 4.71 -3.09 5.05
CA ILE A 39 4.76 -3.09 6.52
C ILE A 39 3.56 -3.86 7.09
N HIS A 40 2.35 -3.61 6.61
CA HIS A 40 1.14 -4.27 7.09
C HIS A 40 1.20 -5.79 6.84
N TYR A 41 1.61 -6.21 5.64
CA TYR A 41 1.75 -7.63 5.28
C TYR A 41 2.80 -8.34 6.15
N ILE A 42 4.00 -7.78 6.25
CA ILE A 42 5.09 -8.38 7.02
C ILE A 42 4.73 -8.42 8.51
N ALA A 43 4.20 -7.32 9.05
CA ALA A 43 3.86 -7.23 10.46
C ALA A 43 2.76 -8.23 10.86
N ALA A 44 1.75 -8.43 10.01
CA ALA A 44 0.68 -9.39 10.28
C ALA A 44 1.21 -10.84 10.36
N HIS A 45 2.09 -11.25 9.43
CA HIS A 45 2.65 -12.60 9.43
C HIS A 45 3.62 -12.80 10.61
N LEU A 46 4.46 -11.81 10.89
CA LEU A 46 5.44 -11.88 11.96
C LEU A 46 4.76 -11.90 13.35
N TYR A 47 3.64 -11.17 13.49
CA TYR A 47 2.84 -11.17 14.71
C TYR A 47 2.24 -12.55 15.02
N VAL A 48 1.67 -13.23 14.02
CA VAL A 48 1.11 -14.58 14.20
C VAL A 48 2.22 -15.60 14.47
N TYR A 49 3.40 -15.43 13.87
CA TYR A 49 4.51 -16.36 14.06
C TYR A 49 5.18 -16.23 15.44
N TRP A 50 5.39 -15.00 15.94
CA TRP A 50 6.12 -14.77 17.20
C TRP A 50 5.23 -14.52 18.42
N CYS A 51 4.10 -13.84 18.25
CA CYS A 51 3.31 -13.34 19.39
C CYS A 51 2.10 -14.20 19.70
N VAL A 52 1.45 -14.76 18.67
CA VAL A 52 0.22 -15.55 18.81
C VAL A 52 0.25 -16.76 17.86
N PRO A 53 1.13 -17.75 18.10
CA PRO A 53 1.18 -18.94 17.27
C PRO A 53 -0.14 -19.72 17.39
N ALA A 54 -0.57 -20.33 16.28
CA ALA A 54 -1.85 -21.06 16.19
C ALA A 54 -1.79 -22.44 16.88
N THR A 55 -1.42 -22.47 18.16
CA THR A 55 -1.35 -23.66 19.01
C THR A 55 -2.07 -23.42 20.35
N LEU A 56 -2.51 -24.47 21.03
CA LEU A 56 -3.16 -24.36 22.36
C LEU A 56 -2.24 -23.67 23.38
N VAL A 57 -0.94 -23.98 23.33
CA VAL A 57 0.07 -23.31 24.17
C VAL A 57 0.16 -21.82 23.82
N GLY A 58 0.09 -21.46 22.53
CA GLY A 58 0.06 -20.08 22.07
C GLY A 58 -1.12 -19.28 22.64
N ILE A 59 -2.28 -19.89 22.79
CA ILE A 59 -3.47 -19.25 23.39
C ILE A 59 -3.18 -18.89 24.86
N PHE A 60 -2.68 -19.83 25.66
CA PHE A 60 -2.39 -19.60 27.07
C PHE A 60 -1.19 -18.67 27.29
N MET A 61 -0.19 -18.69 26.41
CA MET A 61 0.99 -17.82 26.49
C MET A 61 0.74 -16.41 25.95
N SER A 62 -0.28 -16.22 25.10
CA SER A 62 -0.58 -14.93 24.47
C SER A 62 -0.69 -13.74 25.44
N PRO A 63 -1.40 -13.79 26.60
CA PRO A 63 -1.47 -12.65 27.50
C PRO A 63 -0.12 -12.23 28.09
N PHE A 64 0.85 -13.15 28.17
CA PHE A 64 2.17 -12.89 28.71
C PHE A 64 3.15 -12.36 27.66
N ILE A 65 2.97 -12.76 26.39
CA ILE A 65 3.86 -12.37 25.28
C ILE A 65 3.41 -11.07 24.61
N VAL A 66 2.10 -10.81 24.52
CA VAL A 66 1.54 -9.59 23.91
C VAL A 66 2.13 -8.27 24.46
N PRO A 67 2.42 -8.08 25.75
CA PRO A 67 3.03 -6.84 26.25
C PRO A 67 4.52 -6.68 25.87
N ALA A 68 5.15 -7.69 25.27
CA ALA A 68 6.51 -7.56 24.79
C ALA A 68 6.63 -6.47 23.72
N SER A 69 7.71 -5.70 23.75
CA SER A 69 7.92 -4.52 22.91
C SER A 69 7.79 -4.82 21.41
N HIS A 70 8.32 -5.95 20.95
CA HIS A 70 8.22 -6.37 19.55
C HIS A 70 6.78 -6.69 19.13
N CYS A 71 6.00 -7.38 19.97
CA CYS A 71 4.59 -7.67 19.72
C CYS A 71 3.72 -6.42 19.72
N TYR A 72 4.01 -5.48 20.62
CA TYR A 72 3.35 -4.18 20.65
C TYR A 72 3.59 -3.38 19.37
N ALA A 73 4.85 -3.30 18.91
CA ALA A 73 5.20 -2.62 17.68
C ALA A 73 4.55 -3.26 16.44
N LEU A 74 4.56 -4.60 16.35
CA LEU A 74 3.92 -5.32 15.26
C LEU A 74 2.40 -5.10 15.25
N ARG A 75 1.74 -5.17 16.41
CA ARG A 75 0.31 -4.88 16.53
C ARG A 75 -0.02 -3.44 16.12
N TRP A 76 0.79 -2.48 16.54
CA TRP A 76 0.66 -1.07 16.13
C TRP A 76 0.78 -0.93 14.61
N ALA A 77 1.78 -1.57 14.00
CA ALA A 77 2.00 -1.54 12.56
C ALA A 77 0.83 -2.17 11.78
N VAL A 78 0.26 -3.27 12.28
CA VAL A 78 -0.95 -3.88 11.69
C VAL A 78 -2.13 -2.92 11.76
N TYR A 79 -2.41 -2.33 12.93
CA TYR A 79 -3.55 -1.45 13.14
C TYR A 79 -3.45 -0.16 12.33
N HIS A 80 -2.35 0.58 12.47
CA HIS A 80 -2.16 1.84 11.76
C HIS A 80 -1.93 1.63 10.28
N GLY A 81 -1.20 0.58 9.88
CA GLY A 81 -1.01 0.25 8.47
C GLY A 81 -2.33 -0.09 7.77
N GLY A 82 -3.21 -0.85 8.42
CA GLY A 82 -4.55 -1.13 7.90
C GLY A 82 -5.40 0.14 7.75
N ASN A 83 -5.38 1.01 8.76
CA ASN A 83 -6.09 2.29 8.71
C ASN A 83 -5.56 3.22 7.60
N SER A 84 -4.24 3.29 7.40
CA SER A 84 -3.65 4.05 6.31
C SER A 84 -4.07 3.54 4.93
N ILE A 85 -4.09 2.21 4.74
CA ILE A 85 -4.57 1.59 3.49
C ILE A 85 -6.06 1.90 3.27
N ASN A 86 -6.89 1.77 4.31
CA ASN A 86 -8.32 2.10 4.21
C ASN A 86 -8.55 3.56 3.87
N SER A 87 -7.85 4.48 4.53
CA SER A 87 -7.96 5.92 4.25
C SER A 87 -7.69 6.26 2.79
N MET A 88 -6.69 5.62 2.17
CA MET A 88 -6.39 5.81 0.75
C MET A 88 -7.53 5.33 -0.16
N TRP A 89 -8.06 4.13 0.08
CA TRP A 89 -9.22 3.63 -0.67
C TRP A 89 -10.45 4.51 -0.48
N THR A 90 -10.67 5.03 0.72
CA THR A 90 -11.75 6.00 0.99
C THR A 90 -11.54 7.29 0.19
N THR A 91 -10.33 7.86 0.14
CA THR A 91 -10.05 9.05 -0.66
C THR A 91 -10.31 8.82 -2.16
N ILE A 92 -9.88 7.68 -2.70
CA ILE A 92 -10.15 7.32 -4.10
C ILE A 92 -11.66 7.18 -4.34
N GLY A 93 -12.37 6.51 -3.42
CA GLY A 93 -13.82 6.36 -3.48
C GLY A 93 -14.55 7.70 -3.47
N VAL A 94 -14.16 8.61 -2.57
CA VAL A 94 -14.70 9.98 -2.50
C VAL A 94 -14.40 10.76 -3.77
N TRP A 95 -13.19 10.65 -4.32
CA TRP A 95 -12.83 11.32 -5.58
C TRP A 95 -13.68 10.82 -6.76
N LEU A 96 -13.90 9.51 -6.86
CA LEU A 96 -14.77 8.93 -7.89
C LEU A 96 -16.21 9.41 -7.76
N LEU A 97 -16.76 9.37 -6.54
CA LEU A 97 -18.12 9.82 -6.25
C LEU A 97 -18.31 11.32 -6.57
N ALA A 98 -17.34 12.16 -6.20
CA ALA A 98 -17.38 13.59 -6.50
C ALA A 98 -17.36 13.88 -8.01
N ARG A 99 -16.80 12.97 -8.82
CA ARG A 99 -16.74 13.13 -10.29
C ARG A 99 -17.97 12.59 -10.99
N THR A 100 -18.58 11.52 -10.48
CA THR A 100 -19.72 10.85 -11.12
C THR A 100 -21.07 11.42 -10.69
N LEU A 101 -21.18 11.92 -9.46
CA LEU A 101 -22.41 12.54 -8.98
C LEU A 101 -22.44 14.02 -9.38
N PRO A 102 -23.49 14.50 -10.07
CA PRO A 102 -23.72 15.93 -10.21
C PRO A 102 -24.15 16.46 -8.85
N LEU A 103 -23.17 16.83 -8.01
CA LEU A 103 -23.45 17.63 -6.82
C LEU A 103 -23.97 18.98 -7.32
N LYS A 104 -25.30 19.12 -7.35
CA LYS A 104 -25.96 20.40 -7.57
C LYS A 104 -25.58 21.28 -6.38
N THR A 105 -24.56 22.10 -6.55
CA THR A 105 -24.25 23.19 -5.63
C THR A 105 -25.46 24.12 -5.62
N VAL A 106 -26.16 24.16 -4.49
CA VAL A 106 -27.30 25.05 -4.24
C VAL A 106 -26.80 26.46 -4.03
#